data_AF-A0A968QLX5-F1
#
_entry.id   AF-A0A968QLX5-F1
#
_cell.length_a   1.000
_cell.length_b   1.000
_cell.length_c   1.000
_cell.angle_alpha   90.00
_cell.angle_beta   90.00
_cell.angle_gamma   90.00
#
_symmetry.space_group_name_H-M   'P 1'
#
loop_
_entity.id
_entity.type
_entity.pdbx_description
1 polymer ?
#
loop_
_entity_poly.entity_id
_entity_poly.type
_entity_poly.pdbx_seq_one_letter_code
_entity_poly.pdbx_strand_id
1 'polypeptide(L)'
;MADEQRGKQIEVESRQRFEINLLTASEKTIAEMFDYIKSIDSKFSQINPQEVARIIVENRSNQWKSFKPLTKLRCKIGRQKLDTLGNFFCLQS
;
A
#
# COMPACT_ATOMS: atom_id res chain seq x y z
N MET A 1 -11.90 32.73 -14.02
CA MET A 1 -12.02 32.21 -12.65
C MET A 1 -11.83 30.71 -12.78
N ALA A 2 -10.59 30.25 -12.77
CA ALA A 2 -9.79 29.89 -11.60
C ALA A 2 -9.83 28.37 -11.45
N ASP A 3 -8.65 27.77 -11.62
CA ASP A 3 -8.21 26.41 -11.34
C ASP A 3 -9.18 25.48 -10.61
N GLU A 4 -9.56 24.38 -11.27
CA GLU A 4 -9.85 23.14 -10.55
C GLU A 4 -9.25 21.95 -11.29
N GLN A 5 -7.93 21.96 -11.43
CA GLN A 5 -7.17 20.72 -11.55
C GLN A 5 -7.28 19.97 -10.22
N ARG A 6 -7.54 18.65 -10.29
CA ARG A 6 -7.09 17.56 -9.38
C ARG A 6 -8.20 16.61 -8.92
N GLY A 7 -8.90 15.98 -9.85
CA GLY A 7 -9.47 14.66 -9.62
C GLY A 7 -8.76 13.68 -10.54
N LYS A 8 -7.67 13.05 -10.08
CA LYS A 8 -6.93 12.10 -10.91
C LYS A 8 -7.85 10.96 -11.33
N GLN A 9 -8.06 10.86 -12.63
CA GLN A 9 -8.47 9.71 -13.41
C GLN A 9 -7.78 8.45 -12.87
N ILE A 10 -8.47 7.71 -12.00
CA ILE A 10 -8.14 6.30 -11.75
C ILE A 10 -8.88 5.57 -12.84
N GLU A 11 -8.20 5.43 -13.97
CA GLU A 11 -8.67 4.71 -15.16
C GLU A 11 -8.84 3.23 -14.81
N VAL A 12 -10.07 2.84 -14.50
CA VAL A 12 -10.46 1.44 -14.25
C VAL A 12 -10.69 0.74 -15.58
N GLU A 13 -9.68 0.69 -16.46
CA GLU A 13 -9.75 -0.06 -17.73
C GLU A 13 -8.42 -0.74 -18.08
N SER A 14 -7.81 -1.39 -17.09
CA SER A 14 -6.86 -2.45 -17.38
C SER A 14 -7.00 -3.55 -16.34
N ARG A 15 -7.26 -4.77 -16.83
CA ARG A 15 -7.03 -6.02 -16.08
C ARG A 15 -5.53 -6.27 -15.84
N GLN A 16 -4.70 -5.22 -15.80
CA GLN A 16 -3.38 -5.27 -15.18
C GLN A 16 -3.63 -5.21 -13.68
N ARG A 17 -3.21 -6.24 -12.95
CA ARG A 17 -3.12 -6.15 -11.50
C ARG A 17 -2.30 -4.90 -11.19
N PHE A 18 -2.90 -3.87 -10.61
CA PHE A 18 -2.19 -2.68 -10.15
C PHE A 18 -1.38 -3.07 -8.92
N GLU A 19 -0.34 -3.87 -9.13
CA GLU A 19 0.59 -4.29 -8.10
C GLU A 19 1.54 -3.12 -7.84
N ILE A 20 1.28 -2.40 -6.76
CA ILE A 20 2.13 -1.29 -6.35
C ILE A 20 3.42 -1.85 -5.79
N ASN A 21 4.55 -1.42 -6.34
CA ASN A 21 5.84 -1.83 -5.83
C ASN A 21 6.14 -1.14 -4.50
N LEU A 22 6.12 -1.90 -3.41
CA LEU A 22 6.30 -1.36 -2.06
C LEU A 22 7.71 -0.75 -1.86
N LEU A 23 8.70 -1.21 -2.63
CA LEU A 23 10.10 -0.78 -2.52
C LEU A 23 10.36 0.56 -3.20
N THR A 24 9.63 0.87 -4.28
CA THR A 24 9.85 2.08 -5.10
C THR A 24 8.73 3.10 -4.99
N ALA A 25 7.51 2.68 -4.59
CA ALA A 25 6.36 3.57 -4.50
C ALA A 25 6.56 4.70 -3.48
N SER A 26 5.95 5.85 -3.76
CA SER A 26 5.96 6.98 -2.82
C SER A 26 5.13 6.68 -1.58
N GLU A 27 5.48 7.29 -0.44
CA GLU A 27 4.71 7.19 0.81
C GLU A 27 3.22 7.48 0.57
N LYS A 28 2.93 8.56 -0.15
CA LYS A 28 1.55 8.95 -0.51
C LYS A 28 0.82 7.83 -1.26
N THR A 29 1.45 7.23 -2.26
CA THR A 29 0.86 6.15 -3.06
C THR A 29 0.59 4.91 -2.21
N ILE A 30 1.51 4.56 -1.31
CA ILE A 30 1.33 3.46 -0.38
C ILE A 30 0.14 3.76 0.55
N ALA A 31 0.04 4.98 1.09
CA ALA A 31 -1.05 5.38 1.96
C ALA A 31 -2.41 5.36 1.26
N GLU A 32 -2.51 5.92 0.04
CA GLU A 32 -3.73 5.89 -0.77
C GLU A 32 -4.18 4.45 -1.05
N MET A 33 -3.23 3.54 -1.29
CA MET A 33 -3.57 2.15 -1.54
C MET A 33 -4.01 1.41 -0.27
N PHE A 34 -3.38 1.68 0.88
CA PHE A 34 -3.86 1.14 2.15
C PHE A 34 -5.24 1.68 2.53
N ASP A 35 -5.55 2.92 2.17
CA ASP A 35 -6.88 3.51 2.35
C ASP A 35 -7.92 2.82 1.45
N TYR A 36 -7.58 2.58 0.19
CA TYR A 36 -8.41 1.77 -0.72
C TYR A 36 -8.64 0.35 -0.19
N ILE A 37 -7.58 -0.35 0.23
CA ILE A 37 -7.68 -1.70 0.80
C ILE A 37 -8.57 -1.70 2.06
N LYS A 38 -8.47 -0.66 2.88
CA LYS A 38 -9.31 -0.49 4.06
C LYS A 38 -10.79 -0.29 3.72
N SER A 39 -11.10 0.33 2.58
CA SER A 39 -12.46 0.49 2.08
C SER A 39 -13.09 -0.83 1.63
N ILE A 40 -12.29 -1.74 1.07
CA ILE A 40 -12.77 -3.03 0.53
C ILE A 40 -12.61 -4.23 1.49
N ASP A 41 -11.66 -4.17 2.43
CA ASP A 41 -11.34 -5.24 3.37
C ASP A 41 -11.33 -4.71 4.81
N SER A 42 -12.37 -5.09 5.55
CA SER A 42 -12.58 -4.68 6.95
C SER A 42 -11.47 -5.15 7.90
N LYS A 43 -10.62 -6.12 7.51
CA LYS A 43 -9.44 -6.51 8.28
C LYS A 43 -8.47 -5.33 8.45
N PHE A 44 -8.45 -4.40 7.51
CA PHE A 44 -7.59 -3.22 7.51
C PHE A 44 -8.24 -2.01 8.21
N SER A 45 -9.45 -2.14 8.76
CA SER A 45 -10.12 -1.06 9.51
C SER A 45 -9.26 -0.42 10.61
N GLN A 46 -8.49 -1.23 11.33
CA GLN A 46 -7.65 -0.79 12.45
C GLN A 46 -6.29 -0.20 12.05
N ILE A 47 -5.91 -0.27 10.77
CA ILE A 47 -4.64 0.30 10.31
C ILE A 47 -4.81 1.80 10.06
N ASN A 48 -3.72 2.54 10.29
CA ASN A 48 -3.60 3.93 9.88
C ASN A 48 -2.77 3.97 8.58
N PRO A 49 -3.37 4.25 7.41
CA PRO A 49 -2.68 4.18 6.12
C PRO A 49 -1.43 5.07 6.05
N GLN A 50 -1.50 6.26 6.64
CA GLN A 50 -0.39 7.22 6.66
C GLN A 50 0.79 6.71 7.52
N GLU A 51 0.49 6.25 8.73
CA GLU A 51 1.52 5.71 9.65
C GLU A 51 2.17 4.44 9.06
N VAL A 52 1.36 3.55 8.49
CA VAL A 52 1.83 2.33 7.85
C VAL A 52 2.74 2.66 6.66
N ALA A 53 2.32 3.58 5.79
CA ALA A 53 3.10 3.99 4.63
C ALA A 53 4.45 4.59 5.05
N ARG A 54 4.45 5.48 6.04
CA ARG A 54 5.65 6.09 6.58
C ARG A 54 6.62 5.03 7.14
N ILE A 55 6.13 4.15 8.00
CA ILE A 55 6.93 3.05 8.58
C ILE A 55 7.53 2.17 7.49
N ILE A 56 6.75 1.87 6.44
CA ILE A 56 7.22 1.09 5.30
C ILE A 56 8.33 1.84 4.58
N VAL A 57 8.17 3.12 4.26
CA VAL A 57 9.20 3.90 3.55
C VAL A 57 10.47 4.07 4.39
N GLU A 58 10.35 4.21 5.71
CA GLU A 58 11.48 4.32 6.64
C GLU A 58 12.23 2.99 6.82
N ASN A 59 11.54 1.84 6.73
CA ASN A 59 12.12 0.52 7.01
C ASN A 59 12.33 -0.36 5.77
N ARG A 60 11.76 0.02 4.62
CA ARG A 60 11.87 -0.76 3.38
C ARG A 60 13.34 -0.88 3.02
N SER A 61 13.71 -2.09 2.63
CA SER A 61 15.05 -2.40 2.16
C SER A 61 14.90 -3.20 0.87
N ASN A 62 15.79 -2.97 -0.09
CA ASN A 62 15.85 -3.77 -1.33
C ASN A 62 16.10 -5.26 -1.07
N GLN A 63 16.40 -5.65 0.17
CA GLN A 63 16.51 -7.05 0.59
C GLN A 63 15.16 -7.69 0.96
N TRP A 64 14.06 -6.95 1.01
CA TRP A 64 12.75 -7.49 1.32
C TRP A 64 12.23 -8.37 0.18
N LYS A 65 12.37 -9.69 0.36
CA LYS A 65 11.84 -10.70 -0.59
C LYS A 65 10.42 -11.16 -0.27
N SER A 66 9.82 -10.66 0.81
CA SER A 66 8.47 -11.03 1.25
C SER A 66 7.89 -9.96 2.14
N PHE A 67 6.57 -9.95 2.34
CA PHE A 67 5.88 -9.03 3.25
C PHE A 67 6.03 -9.40 4.74
N LYS A 68 6.75 -10.49 5.06
CA LYS A 68 7.00 -10.92 6.45
C LYS A 68 7.59 -9.82 7.35
N PRO A 69 8.52 -8.95 6.89
CA PRO A 69 9.04 -7.85 7.69
C PRO A 69 7.95 -6.92 8.21
N LEU A 70 6.86 -6.70 7.46
CA LEU A 70 5.74 -5.84 7.88
C LEU A 70 5.14 -6.30 9.21
N THR A 71 5.13 -7.60 9.48
CA THR A 71 4.64 -8.15 10.76
C THR A 71 5.47 -7.75 11.98
N LYS A 72 6.72 -7.33 11.77
CA LYS A 72 7.65 -6.89 12.82
C LYS A 72 7.62 -5.38 13.05
N LEU A 73 7.10 -4.61 12.08
CA LEU A 73 7.16 -3.14 12.08
C LEU A 73 6.09 -2.45 12.94
N ARG A 74 5.34 -3.22 13.76
CA ARG A 74 4.26 -2.72 14.63
C ARG A 74 3.18 -1.88 13.93
N CYS A 75 3.08 -1.93 12.60
CA CYS A 75 2.09 -1.19 11.80
C CYS A 75 0.72 -1.89 11.72
N LYS A 76 0.37 -2.73 12.70
CA LYS A 76 -0.86 -3.55 12.76
C LYS A 76 -1.11 -4.45 11.52
N ILE A 77 -0.09 -4.68 10.70
CA ILE A 77 -0.10 -5.67 9.61
C ILE A 77 0.31 -7.02 10.17
N GLY A 78 -0.67 -7.90 10.42
CA GLY A 78 -0.42 -9.28 10.85
C GLY A 78 -0.27 -10.25 9.66
N ARG A 79 0.07 -11.51 9.95
CA ARG A 79 0.21 -12.56 8.93
C ARG A 79 -1.02 -12.71 8.02
N GLN A 80 -2.21 -12.59 8.61
CA GLN A 80 -3.49 -12.70 7.88
C GLN A 80 -3.69 -11.59 6.83
N LYS A 81 -3.03 -10.45 7.00
CA LYS A 81 -3.11 -9.30 6.08
C LYS A 81 -2.08 -9.41 4.95
N LEU A 82 -1.01 -10.17 5.14
CA LEU A 82 0.04 -10.34 4.13
C LEU A 82 -0.48 -10.99 2.84
N ASP A 83 -1.44 -11.91 2.98
CA ASP A 83 -2.07 -12.59 1.85
C ASP A 83 -2.84 -11.60 0.99
N THR A 84 -3.67 -10.75 1.62
CA THR A 84 -4.35 -9.64 0.94
C THR A 84 -3.35 -8.68 0.29
N LEU A 85 -2.25 -8.35 0.97
CA LEU A 85 -1.24 -7.44 0.41
C LEU A 85 -0.58 -7.98 -0.85
N GLY A 86 -0.38 -9.29 -0.97
CA GLY A 86 0.16 -9.91 -2.18
C GLY A 86 -0.72 -9.75 -3.42
N ASN A 87 -2.00 -9.37 -3.26
CA ASN A 87 -2.90 -9.10 -4.38
C ASN A 87 -2.81 -7.65 -4.89
N PHE A 88 -2.29 -6.73 -4.07
CA PHE A 88 -2.26 -5.29 -4.34
C PHE A 88 -0.84 -4.72 -4.43
N PHE A 89 0.14 -5.42 -3.86
CA PHE A 89 1.52 -4.98 -3.79
C PHE A 89 2.46 -6.05 -4.31
N CYS A 90 3.59 -5.61 -4.87
CA CYS A 90 4.71 -6.45 -5.23
C CYS A 90 6.01 -5.94 -4.58
N LEU A 91 7.02 -6.82 -4.52
CA LEU A 91 8.36 -6.54 -3.99
C LEU A 91 9.42 -6.84 -5.05
N GLN A 92 9.21 -6.34 -6.27
CA GLN A 92 10.19 -6.48 -7.35
C GLN A 92 11.17 -5.31 -7.26
N SER A 93 12.47 -5.60 -7.25
CA SER A 93 13.49 -4.56 -7.46
C SER A 93 13.75 -4.39 -8.96
#